data_AF-A0A975GIK0-F1
#
_entry.id   AF-A0A975GIK0-F1
#
_cell.length_a   1.000
_cell.length_b   1.000
_cell.length_c   1.000
_cell.angle_alpha   90.00
_cell.angle_beta   90.00
_cell.angle_gamma   90.00
#
_symmetry.space_group_name_H-M   'P 1'
#
loop_
_entity.id
_entity.type
_entity.pdbx_description
1 polymer ?
#
loop_
_entity_poly.entity_id
_entity_poly.type
_entity_poly.pdbx_seq_one_letter_code
_entity_poly.pdbx_strand_id
1 'polypeptide(L)'
;MFLDEFQNTRLPQYNFDIVGYMQEAVESPTCPHFVTGSAMSILAREIIGRGSLFGRFDGMNIEAMTGYWGTKLALKSAGYRKAEISEIMAPVIAERCGGNPFYINAVIRQAAKQNQPILNEKTLNKILAVDITSGFIWGELNDQVTKWISRINEYNITKWILYLSALDENTEEENRGRLNIERIQQELLKREGKNVSLDTIRDVLIKLSRGDLLEYLELGGWFRRVKDPILLEFLKVWGRIEVEGHNANKVQNEIVTRYSASSRRIREYKGYLAEVHMSQILLSAQSKTLSGKFFNYPDDVKIPDMFFFLRHRYRPESGKGREIDVLAAAGPEVWVCQSKWVTGRKIGIAVLKEMILQAETVKQDLDPETVYMWLFAHDGLTKQAQAFAEKHRIFWSKRQEFDELLEHLGLRKLPDL
;
A
#
# COMPACT_ATOMS: atom_id res chain seq x y z
N MET A 1 16.55 -16.94 -20.35
CA MET A 1 15.48 -16.25 -21.10
C MET A 1 14.68 -15.38 -20.14
N PHE A 2 14.35 -14.13 -20.51
CA PHE A 2 13.47 -13.26 -19.73
C PHE A 2 12.20 -12.98 -20.56
N LEU A 3 11.04 -13.31 -20.02
CA LEU A 3 9.74 -13.18 -20.69
C LEU A 3 8.83 -12.30 -19.86
N ASP A 4 8.57 -11.11 -20.38
CA ASP A 4 7.70 -10.15 -19.72
C ASP A 4 6.23 -10.40 -20.05
N GLU A 5 5.36 -10.11 -19.08
CA GLU A 5 3.91 -10.26 -19.20
C GLU A 5 3.49 -11.65 -19.73
N PHE A 6 4.11 -12.68 -19.14
CA PHE A 6 4.01 -14.10 -19.54
C PHE A 6 2.57 -14.62 -19.54
N GLN A 7 1.66 -13.98 -18.80
CA GLN A 7 0.24 -14.32 -18.86
C GLN A 7 -0.38 -14.16 -20.26
N ASN A 8 0.22 -13.35 -21.14
CA ASN A 8 -0.25 -13.18 -22.50
C ASN A 8 0.15 -14.34 -23.43
N THR A 9 0.92 -15.32 -22.96
CA THR A 9 1.25 -16.55 -23.72
C THR A 9 0.08 -17.52 -23.81
N ARG A 10 -0.96 -17.29 -23.00
CA ARG A 10 -2.23 -18.00 -23.05
C ARG A 10 -3.35 -17.00 -23.30
N LEU A 11 -3.95 -17.05 -24.49
CA LEU A 11 -5.09 -16.19 -24.85
C LEU A 11 -6.27 -17.10 -25.22
N PRO A 12 -7.17 -17.39 -24.25
CA PRO A 12 -8.29 -18.30 -24.46
C PRO A 12 -9.17 -17.91 -25.65
N GLN A 13 -9.37 -16.62 -25.88
CA GLN A 13 -10.18 -16.12 -27.00
C GLN A 13 -9.59 -16.41 -28.39
N TYR A 14 -8.30 -16.71 -28.48
CA TYR A 14 -7.63 -17.05 -29.75
C TYR A 14 -7.26 -18.53 -29.84
N ASN A 15 -7.66 -19.36 -28.87
CA ASN A 15 -7.18 -20.74 -28.72
C ASN A 15 -5.64 -20.85 -28.85
N PHE A 16 -4.93 -19.82 -28.35
CA PHE A 16 -3.49 -19.71 -28.46
C PHE A 16 -2.87 -20.07 -27.12
N ASP A 17 -2.09 -21.16 -27.13
CA ASP A 17 -1.37 -21.65 -25.97
C ASP A 17 0.01 -22.16 -26.40
N ILE A 18 1.06 -21.47 -25.96
CA ILE A 18 2.45 -21.90 -26.19
C ILE A 18 3.10 -22.53 -24.95
N VAL A 19 2.37 -22.61 -23.84
CA VAL A 19 2.87 -23.03 -22.53
C VAL A 19 3.40 -24.47 -22.57
N GLY A 20 2.75 -25.34 -23.36
CA GLY A 20 3.19 -26.71 -23.60
C GLY A 20 4.58 -26.81 -24.25
N TYR A 21 4.84 -26.00 -25.28
CA TYR A 21 6.09 -26.03 -26.03
C TYR A 21 7.31 -25.53 -25.24
N MET A 22 7.06 -24.83 -24.14
CA MET A 22 8.12 -24.29 -23.29
C MET A 22 8.64 -25.29 -22.26
N GLN A 23 7.97 -26.43 -22.06
CA GLN A 23 8.31 -27.37 -21.01
C GLN A 23 9.77 -27.85 -21.10
N GLU A 24 10.20 -28.35 -22.26
CA GLU A 24 11.57 -28.84 -22.45
C GLU A 24 12.61 -27.74 -22.27
N ALA A 25 12.29 -26.51 -22.70
CA ALA A 25 13.17 -25.36 -22.56
C ALA A 25 13.38 -24.98 -21.09
N VAL A 26 12.31 -25.02 -20.28
CA VAL A 26 12.35 -24.68 -18.85
C VAL A 26 13.08 -25.76 -18.03
N GLU A 27 12.99 -27.02 -18.44
CA GLU A 27 13.72 -28.14 -17.80
C GLU A 27 15.22 -28.15 -18.14
N SER A 28 15.66 -27.36 -19.11
CA SER A 28 17.06 -27.33 -19.54
C SER A 28 17.99 -26.68 -18.49
N PRO A 29 19.08 -27.35 -18.07
CA PRO A 29 20.03 -26.80 -17.11
C PRO A 29 20.86 -25.63 -17.66
N THR A 30 20.76 -25.37 -18.97
CA THR A 30 21.56 -24.35 -19.67
C THR A 30 20.75 -23.11 -20.06
N CYS A 31 19.44 -23.12 -19.83
CA CYS A 31 18.55 -22.01 -20.18
C CYS A 31 17.64 -21.64 -19.00
N PRO A 32 18.13 -20.89 -17.99
CA PRO A 32 17.27 -20.43 -16.91
C PRO A 32 16.19 -19.48 -17.45
N HIS A 33 14.94 -19.67 -17.02
CA HIS A 33 13.80 -18.85 -17.43
C HIS A 33 13.36 -17.94 -16.29
N PHE A 34 13.19 -16.66 -16.61
CA PHE A 34 12.61 -15.66 -15.73
C PHE A 34 11.34 -15.14 -16.40
N VAL A 35 10.21 -15.27 -15.72
CA VAL A 35 8.91 -14.84 -16.21
C VAL A 35 8.35 -13.78 -15.28
N THR A 36 7.77 -12.74 -15.83
CA THR A 36 7.04 -11.71 -15.07
C THR A 36 5.61 -11.63 -15.55
N GLY A 37 4.73 -11.11 -14.71
CA GLY A 37 3.35 -10.85 -15.09
C GLY A 37 2.60 -10.08 -14.03
N SER A 38 1.86 -9.09 -14.48
CA SER A 38 1.00 -8.23 -13.64
C SER A 38 -0.29 -8.94 -13.20
N ALA A 39 -0.84 -9.84 -14.02
CA ALA A 39 -2.05 -10.61 -13.70
C ALA A 39 -1.68 -11.93 -12.98
N MET A 40 -1.31 -11.81 -11.71
CA MET A 40 -0.79 -12.93 -10.91
C MET A 40 -1.81 -14.05 -10.75
N SER A 41 -3.10 -13.71 -10.72
CA SER A 41 -4.18 -14.69 -10.69
C SER A 41 -4.13 -15.66 -11.88
N ILE A 42 -3.80 -15.17 -13.09
CA ILE A 42 -3.66 -16.00 -14.30
C ILE A 42 -2.31 -16.69 -14.31
N LEU A 43 -1.24 -15.92 -14.11
CA LEU A 43 0.13 -16.41 -14.21
C LEU A 43 0.36 -17.57 -13.23
N ALA A 44 0.08 -17.34 -11.96
CA ALA A 44 0.37 -18.30 -10.90
C ALA A 44 -0.65 -19.44 -10.84
N ARG A 45 -1.94 -19.22 -11.13
CA ARG A 45 -2.96 -20.28 -10.95
C ARG A 45 -3.29 -21.04 -12.23
N GLU A 46 -3.28 -20.37 -13.37
CA GLU A 46 -3.75 -20.97 -14.64
C GLU A 46 -2.61 -21.42 -15.54
N ILE A 47 -1.46 -20.72 -15.54
CA ILE A 47 -0.34 -21.01 -16.45
C ILE A 47 0.77 -21.81 -15.77
N ILE A 48 1.30 -21.31 -14.65
CA ILE A 48 2.42 -21.95 -13.94
C ILE A 48 1.92 -22.92 -12.89
N GLY A 49 0.82 -22.61 -12.20
CA GLY A 49 0.29 -23.45 -11.12
C GLY A 49 -0.48 -24.68 -11.59
N ARG A 50 -0.61 -24.91 -12.90
CA ARG A 50 -1.28 -26.08 -13.50
C ARG A 50 -0.63 -26.41 -14.85
N GLY A 51 -0.87 -27.63 -15.35
CA GLY A 51 -0.43 -28.03 -16.69
C GLY A 51 1.06 -28.33 -16.82
N SER A 52 1.62 -28.12 -18.01
CA SER A 52 2.98 -28.52 -18.39
C SER A 52 4.10 -27.80 -17.64
N LEU A 53 3.84 -26.60 -17.09
CA LEU A 53 4.83 -25.83 -16.34
C LEU A 53 4.72 -26.00 -14.81
N PHE A 54 3.81 -26.85 -14.34
CA PHE A 54 3.59 -27.07 -12.92
C PHE A 54 4.86 -27.56 -12.22
N GLY A 55 5.22 -26.90 -11.11
CA GLY A 55 6.37 -27.25 -10.26
C GLY A 55 7.74 -26.91 -10.86
N ARG A 56 7.80 -26.15 -11.98
CA ARG A 56 9.06 -25.82 -12.68
C ARG A 56 9.57 -24.40 -12.43
N PHE A 57 8.82 -23.60 -11.68
CA PHE A 57 9.18 -22.23 -11.34
C PHE A 57 9.06 -22.02 -9.84
N ASP A 58 10.02 -21.30 -9.28
CA ASP A 58 9.90 -20.68 -7.98
C ASP A 58 9.18 -19.33 -8.12
N GLY A 59 8.20 -19.09 -7.24
CA GLY A 59 7.43 -17.86 -7.22
C GLY A 59 8.02 -16.84 -6.26
N MET A 60 8.24 -15.61 -6.73
CA MET A 60 8.56 -14.47 -5.88
C MET A 60 7.62 -13.30 -6.20
N ASN A 61 6.90 -12.83 -5.20
CA ASN A 61 6.04 -11.66 -5.35
C ASN A 61 6.87 -10.39 -5.18
N ILE A 62 6.73 -9.47 -6.13
CA ILE A 62 7.28 -8.11 -6.01
C ILE A 62 6.17 -7.23 -5.46
N GLU A 63 6.26 -6.92 -4.16
CA GLU A 63 5.29 -6.04 -3.50
C GLU A 63 5.58 -4.56 -3.77
N ALA A 64 4.62 -3.71 -3.42
CA ALA A 64 4.82 -2.27 -3.42
C ALA A 64 5.99 -1.86 -2.52
N MET A 65 6.65 -0.76 -2.86
CA MET A 65 7.73 -0.24 -2.02
C MET A 65 7.20 0.14 -0.65
N THR A 66 7.98 -0.18 0.38
CA THR A 66 7.74 0.36 1.72
C THR A 66 7.75 1.89 1.69
N GLY A 67 7.14 2.52 2.70
CA GLY A 67 7.11 3.98 2.80
C GLY A 67 8.49 4.62 2.65
N TYR A 68 9.55 3.96 3.14
CA TYR A 68 10.93 4.40 2.96
C TYR A 68 11.40 4.37 1.52
N TRP A 69 11.34 3.20 0.88
CA TRP A 69 11.85 3.03 -0.47
C TRP A 69 11.05 3.85 -1.47
N GLY A 70 9.74 3.99 -1.25
CA GLY A 70 8.90 4.93 -1.98
C GLY A 70 9.34 6.39 -1.77
N THR A 71 9.64 6.80 -0.53
CA THR A 71 10.17 8.15 -0.23
C THR A 71 11.51 8.40 -0.93
N LYS A 72 12.42 7.41 -0.90
CA LYS A 72 13.71 7.50 -1.59
C LYS A 72 13.54 7.57 -3.10
N LEU A 73 12.64 6.77 -3.65
CA LEU A 73 12.31 6.83 -5.07
C LEU A 73 11.76 8.21 -5.43
N ALA A 74 10.87 8.77 -4.61
CA ALA A 74 10.33 10.10 -4.85
C ALA A 74 11.44 11.17 -4.90
N LEU A 75 12.34 11.20 -3.90
CA LEU A 75 13.46 12.14 -3.89
C LEU A 75 14.44 11.92 -5.07
N LYS A 76 14.77 10.66 -5.39
CA LYS A 76 15.66 10.33 -6.51
C LYS A 76 15.05 10.73 -7.85
N SER A 77 13.76 10.43 -8.04
CA SER A 77 13.02 10.76 -9.26
C SER A 77 12.90 12.27 -9.42
N ALA A 78 12.66 13.01 -8.33
CA ALA A 78 12.62 14.47 -8.34
C ALA A 78 13.97 15.06 -8.77
N GLY A 79 15.08 14.57 -8.20
CA GLY A 79 16.43 14.97 -8.62
C GLY A 79 16.72 14.67 -10.09
N TYR A 80 16.36 13.47 -10.57
CA TYR A 80 16.55 13.07 -11.97
C TYR A 80 15.71 13.91 -12.94
N ARG A 81 14.46 14.20 -12.59
CA ARG A 81 13.52 14.98 -13.42
C ARG A 81 13.65 16.49 -13.24
N LYS A 82 14.54 16.95 -12.35
CA LYS A 82 14.66 18.35 -11.93
C LYS A 82 13.32 18.94 -11.44
N ALA A 83 12.50 18.11 -10.79
CA ALA A 83 11.28 18.55 -10.12
C ALA A 83 11.62 18.99 -8.70
N GLU A 84 11.07 20.10 -8.25
CA GLU A 84 11.19 20.53 -6.85
C GLU A 84 10.10 19.85 -6.03
N ILE A 85 10.52 19.07 -5.02
CA ILE A 85 9.64 18.51 -3.99
C ILE A 85 10.23 18.83 -2.63
N SER A 86 9.38 19.17 -1.66
CA SER A 86 9.84 19.31 -0.27
C SER A 86 10.09 17.93 0.34
N GLU A 87 11.09 17.82 1.24
CA GLU A 87 11.42 16.54 1.89
C GLU A 87 10.25 15.95 2.68
N ILE A 88 9.41 16.81 3.26
CA ILE A 88 8.20 16.42 3.99
C ILE A 88 7.16 15.79 3.08
N MET A 89 7.12 16.19 1.79
CA MET A 89 6.13 15.70 0.83
C MET A 89 6.55 14.40 0.15
N ALA A 90 7.84 14.03 0.17
CA ALA A 90 8.30 12.77 -0.38
C ALA A 90 7.63 11.52 0.22
N PRO A 91 7.49 11.35 1.56
CA PRO A 91 6.74 10.23 2.14
C PRO A 91 5.25 10.29 1.82
N VAL A 92 4.68 11.49 1.70
CA VAL A 92 3.28 11.67 1.31
C VAL A 92 3.02 11.18 -0.10
N ILE A 93 3.91 11.51 -1.03
CA ILE A 93 3.83 11.04 -2.42
C ILE A 93 3.86 9.51 -2.43
N ALA A 94 4.78 8.89 -1.67
CA ALA A 94 4.89 7.45 -1.57
C ALA A 94 3.61 6.79 -1.03
N GLU A 95 3.07 7.29 0.09
CA GLU A 95 1.82 6.80 0.70
C GLU A 95 0.64 6.95 -0.25
N ARG A 96 0.45 8.13 -0.85
CA ARG A 96 -0.65 8.42 -1.78
C ARG A 96 -0.60 7.57 -3.06
N CYS A 97 0.61 7.20 -3.47
CA CYS A 97 0.85 6.31 -4.60
C CYS A 97 0.86 4.81 -4.20
N GLY A 98 0.51 4.47 -2.96
CA GLY A 98 0.49 3.09 -2.48
C GLY A 98 1.84 2.38 -2.54
N GLY A 99 2.96 3.12 -2.56
CA GLY A 99 4.29 2.55 -2.74
C GLY A 99 4.60 2.05 -4.17
N ASN A 100 3.70 2.26 -5.13
CA ASN A 100 3.91 1.79 -6.50
C ASN A 100 4.97 2.68 -7.22
N PRO A 101 6.08 2.09 -7.73
CA PRO A 101 7.15 2.85 -8.38
C PRO A 101 6.70 3.62 -9.62
N PHE A 102 5.76 3.07 -10.38
CA PHE A 102 5.25 3.71 -11.60
C PHE A 102 4.49 5.01 -11.24
N TYR A 103 3.55 4.96 -10.30
CA TYR A 103 2.77 6.13 -9.91
C TYR A 103 3.63 7.23 -9.28
N ILE A 104 4.60 6.86 -8.42
CA ILE A 104 5.54 7.83 -7.82
C ILE A 104 6.29 8.59 -8.92
N ASN A 105 6.82 7.85 -9.90
CA ASN A 105 7.53 8.47 -11.03
C ASN A 105 6.59 9.29 -11.94
N ALA A 106 5.36 8.83 -12.16
CA ALA A 106 4.37 9.52 -12.98
C ALA A 106 4.03 10.89 -12.38
N VAL A 107 3.70 10.95 -11.09
CA VAL A 107 3.39 12.19 -10.36
C VAL A 107 4.55 13.19 -10.44
N ILE A 108 5.78 12.72 -10.20
CA ILE A 108 6.96 13.59 -10.23
C ILE A 108 7.26 14.09 -11.64
N ARG A 109 7.15 13.20 -12.64
CA ARG A 109 7.29 13.56 -14.04
C ARG A 109 6.24 14.58 -14.46
N GLN A 110 5.02 14.44 -13.95
CA GLN A 110 3.92 15.36 -14.22
C GLN A 110 4.12 16.72 -13.56
N ALA A 111 4.64 16.75 -12.33
CA ALA A 111 5.05 17.99 -11.65
C ALA A 111 6.16 18.73 -12.42
N ALA A 112 7.19 18.01 -12.88
CA ALA A 112 8.24 18.57 -13.74
C ALA A 112 7.67 19.10 -15.07
N LYS A 113 6.78 18.36 -15.74
CA LYS A 113 6.13 18.81 -16.98
C LYS A 113 5.32 20.10 -16.80
N GLN A 114 4.64 20.24 -15.66
CA GLN A 114 3.84 21.42 -15.35
C GLN A 114 4.67 22.56 -14.73
N ASN A 115 5.97 22.36 -14.53
CA ASN A 115 6.85 23.26 -13.80
C ASN A 115 6.25 23.70 -12.44
N GLN A 116 5.63 22.75 -11.73
CA GLN A 116 4.90 23.03 -10.50
C GLN A 116 5.53 22.26 -9.33
N PRO A 117 6.08 22.96 -8.31
CA PRO A 117 6.79 22.33 -7.20
C PRO A 117 5.83 21.66 -6.21
N ILE A 118 6.13 20.43 -5.76
CA ILE A 118 5.30 19.72 -4.77
C ILE A 118 5.75 20.08 -3.35
N LEU A 119 5.27 21.24 -2.88
CA LEU A 119 5.60 21.78 -1.56
C LEU A 119 4.56 21.46 -0.48
N ASN A 120 3.36 21.02 -0.89
CA ASN A 120 2.24 20.73 0.00
C ASN A 120 1.24 19.77 -0.64
N GLU A 121 0.32 19.24 0.16
CA GLU A 121 -0.76 18.35 -0.29
C GLU A 121 -1.62 18.97 -1.38
N LYS A 122 -1.94 20.27 -1.30
CA LYS A 122 -2.77 20.93 -2.31
C LYS A 122 -2.15 20.80 -3.69
N THR A 123 -0.84 20.98 -3.79
CA THR A 123 -0.11 20.85 -5.06
C THR A 123 -0.03 19.39 -5.50
N LEU A 124 0.30 18.47 -4.58
CA LEU A 124 0.30 17.03 -4.87
C LEU A 124 -1.05 16.57 -5.42
N ASN A 125 -2.13 16.93 -4.74
CA ASN A 125 -3.49 16.58 -5.10
C ASN A 125 -3.89 17.12 -6.47
N LYS A 126 -3.46 18.35 -6.80
CA LYS A 126 -3.66 18.92 -8.14
C LYS A 126 -2.92 18.11 -9.20
N ILE A 127 -1.65 17.77 -8.97
CA ILE A 127 -0.86 16.97 -9.91
C ILE A 127 -1.45 15.58 -10.10
N LEU A 128 -1.83 14.89 -9.01
CA LEU A 128 -2.51 13.60 -9.05
C LEU A 128 -3.83 13.66 -9.82
N ALA A 129 -4.66 14.69 -9.58
CA ALA A 129 -5.93 14.84 -10.29
C ALA A 129 -5.73 14.98 -11.80
N VAL A 130 -4.72 15.73 -12.23
CA VAL A 130 -4.36 15.82 -13.66
C VAL A 130 -3.86 14.46 -14.17
N ASP A 131 -2.96 13.81 -13.44
CA ASP A 131 -2.30 12.60 -13.94
C ASP A 131 -3.26 11.41 -14.05
N ILE A 132 -4.20 11.30 -13.10
CA ILE A 132 -5.26 10.27 -13.08
C ILE A 132 -6.35 10.55 -14.13
N THR A 133 -6.52 11.77 -14.64
CA THR A 133 -7.58 12.09 -15.62
C THR A 133 -7.08 12.17 -17.06
N SER A 134 -5.81 12.51 -17.26
CA SER A 134 -5.26 12.74 -18.62
C SER A 134 -3.74 12.59 -18.73
N GLY A 135 -3.05 12.27 -17.62
CA GLY A 135 -1.59 12.14 -17.62
C GLY A 135 -1.10 10.72 -17.80
N PHE A 136 0.05 10.42 -17.20
CA PHE A 136 0.73 9.14 -17.42
C PHE A 136 0.00 7.97 -16.76
N ILE A 137 -0.50 8.16 -15.54
CA ILE A 137 -1.32 7.16 -14.84
C ILE A 137 -2.56 6.84 -15.68
N TRP A 138 -3.28 7.86 -16.16
CA TRP A 138 -4.42 7.64 -17.05
C TRP A 138 -4.03 6.83 -18.28
N GLY A 139 -2.98 7.22 -18.99
CA GLY A 139 -2.55 6.54 -20.21
C GLY A 139 -2.27 5.05 -20.00
N GLU A 140 -1.51 4.71 -18.96
CA GLU A 140 -1.16 3.33 -18.65
C GLU A 140 -2.37 2.51 -18.18
N LEU A 141 -3.09 2.99 -17.16
CA LEU A 141 -4.19 2.23 -16.58
C LEU A 141 -5.37 2.12 -17.54
N ASN A 142 -5.66 3.16 -18.33
CA ASN A 142 -6.72 3.10 -19.33
C ASN A 142 -6.42 2.08 -20.43
N ASP A 143 -5.18 2.01 -20.90
CA ASP A 143 -4.78 1.00 -21.88
C ASP A 143 -4.92 -0.42 -21.31
N GLN A 144 -4.40 -0.67 -20.10
CA GLN A 144 -4.51 -1.97 -19.45
C GLN A 144 -5.96 -2.39 -19.19
N VAL A 145 -6.77 -1.50 -18.61
CA VAL A 145 -8.20 -1.76 -18.33
C VAL A 145 -8.98 -1.96 -19.62
N THR A 146 -8.75 -1.14 -20.65
CA THR A 146 -9.44 -1.27 -21.93
C THR A 146 -9.08 -2.58 -22.63
N LYS A 147 -7.80 -2.95 -22.64
CA LYS A 147 -7.35 -4.25 -23.16
C LYS A 147 -8.02 -5.39 -22.40
N TRP A 148 -8.03 -5.35 -21.06
CA TRP A 148 -8.66 -6.40 -20.26
C TRP A 148 -10.15 -6.51 -20.54
N ILE A 149 -10.88 -5.40 -20.51
CA ILE A 149 -12.33 -5.37 -20.80
C ILE A 149 -12.59 -5.91 -22.21
N SER A 150 -11.83 -5.51 -23.22
CA SER A 150 -12.01 -6.00 -24.59
C SER A 150 -11.87 -7.52 -24.72
N ARG A 151 -11.09 -8.16 -23.85
CA ARG A 151 -10.92 -9.63 -23.82
C ARG A 151 -12.09 -10.37 -23.19
N ILE A 152 -12.81 -9.74 -22.24
CA ILE A 152 -13.85 -10.41 -21.44
C ILE A 152 -15.27 -9.84 -21.65
N ASN A 153 -15.42 -8.80 -22.47
CA ASN A 153 -16.69 -8.09 -22.64
C ASN A 153 -17.65 -8.86 -23.56
N GLU A 154 -18.28 -9.89 -23.00
CA GLU A 154 -19.32 -10.68 -23.68
C GLU A 154 -20.68 -9.99 -23.67
N TYR A 155 -20.96 -9.14 -22.66
CA TYR A 155 -22.32 -8.69 -22.33
C TYR A 155 -22.55 -7.17 -22.43
N ASN A 156 -21.56 -6.37 -22.86
CA ASN A 156 -21.63 -4.89 -22.87
C ASN A 156 -22.01 -4.25 -21.52
N ILE A 157 -21.81 -4.97 -20.41
CA ILE A 157 -22.04 -4.53 -19.03
C ILE A 157 -20.77 -4.55 -18.19
N THR A 158 -19.67 -5.11 -18.72
CA THR A 158 -18.41 -5.28 -17.99
C THR A 158 -17.87 -3.94 -17.49
N LYS A 159 -17.93 -2.89 -18.33
CA LYS A 159 -17.51 -1.54 -17.94
C LYS A 159 -18.32 -1.01 -16.74
N TRP A 160 -19.63 -1.21 -16.77
CA TRP A 160 -20.52 -0.79 -15.69
C TRP A 160 -20.29 -1.58 -14.41
N ILE A 161 -20.14 -2.91 -14.49
CA ILE A 161 -19.85 -3.75 -13.32
C ILE A 161 -18.54 -3.34 -12.66
N LEU A 162 -17.48 -3.10 -13.45
CA LEU A 162 -16.19 -2.64 -12.93
C LEU A 162 -16.29 -1.25 -12.28
N TYR A 163 -17.03 -0.33 -12.88
CA TYR A 163 -17.21 1.00 -12.31
C TYR A 163 -18.03 0.96 -11.00
N LEU A 164 -19.14 0.22 -10.99
CA LEU A 164 -20.00 0.09 -9.81
C LEU A 164 -19.28 -0.63 -8.67
N SER A 165 -18.44 -1.63 -8.96
CA SER A 165 -17.62 -2.29 -7.94
C SER A 165 -16.61 -1.32 -7.29
N ALA A 166 -16.02 -0.40 -8.05
CA ALA A 166 -15.12 0.62 -7.51
C ALA A 166 -15.86 1.63 -6.58
N LEU A 167 -17.13 1.90 -6.87
CA LEU A 167 -17.98 2.80 -6.06
C LEU A 167 -18.53 2.15 -4.79
N ASP A 168 -18.64 0.83 -4.73
CA ASP A 168 -19.27 0.16 -3.61
C ASP A 168 -18.38 0.17 -2.36
N GLU A 169 -18.77 1.00 -1.40
CA GLU A 169 -18.04 1.16 -0.14
C GLU A 169 -18.47 0.16 0.93
N ASN A 170 -19.52 -0.63 0.69
CA ASN A 170 -20.26 -1.48 1.65
C ASN A 170 -19.85 -1.27 3.11
N THR A 171 -20.62 -0.42 3.79
CA THR A 171 -20.36 0.05 5.15
C THR A 171 -21.09 -0.76 6.22
N GLU A 172 -21.79 -1.84 5.85
CA GLU A 172 -22.46 -2.72 6.80
C GLU A 172 -21.42 -3.40 7.72
N GLU A 173 -21.70 -3.45 9.03
CA GLU A 173 -20.74 -3.86 10.05
C GLU A 173 -20.24 -5.30 9.84
N GLU A 174 -21.13 -6.22 9.43
CA GLU A 174 -20.83 -7.63 9.20
C GLU A 174 -20.19 -7.91 7.82
N ASN A 175 -20.33 -7.00 6.85
CA ASN A 175 -19.89 -7.18 5.47
C ASN A 175 -18.93 -6.08 4.98
N ARG A 176 -18.27 -5.39 5.92
CA ARG A 176 -17.48 -4.20 5.60
C ARG A 176 -16.41 -4.50 4.56
N GLY A 177 -16.46 -3.77 3.44
CA GLY A 177 -15.52 -3.91 2.33
C GLY A 177 -15.79 -5.09 1.38
N ARG A 178 -16.85 -5.87 1.59
CA ARG A 178 -17.35 -6.87 0.63
C ARG A 178 -18.27 -6.21 -0.40
N LEU A 179 -18.11 -6.52 -1.68
CA LEU A 179 -19.03 -6.04 -2.72
C LEU A 179 -20.43 -6.62 -2.55
N ASN A 180 -21.44 -5.76 -2.59
CA ASN A 180 -22.86 -6.11 -2.60
C ASN A 180 -23.32 -6.25 -4.07
N ILE A 181 -23.48 -7.50 -4.52
CA ILE A 181 -23.77 -7.82 -5.92
C ILE A 181 -25.21 -7.40 -6.27
N GLU A 182 -26.13 -7.52 -5.32
CA GLU A 182 -27.53 -7.11 -5.44
C GLU A 182 -27.63 -5.59 -5.69
N ARG A 183 -26.81 -4.80 -5.01
CA ARG A 183 -26.72 -3.35 -5.24
C ARG A 183 -26.18 -3.02 -6.64
N ILE A 184 -25.18 -3.76 -7.12
CA ILE A 184 -24.67 -3.62 -8.50
C ILE A 184 -25.78 -3.93 -9.51
N GLN A 185 -26.55 -5.00 -9.29
CA GLN A 185 -27.69 -5.36 -10.14
C GLN A 185 -28.75 -4.25 -10.18
N GLN A 186 -29.12 -3.70 -9.02
CA GLN A 186 -30.11 -2.62 -8.93
C GLN A 186 -29.63 -1.35 -9.66
N GLU A 187 -28.35 -0.98 -9.52
CA GLU A 187 -27.79 0.18 -10.21
C GLU A 187 -27.67 -0.06 -11.73
N LEU A 188 -27.34 -1.28 -12.19
CA LEU A 188 -27.38 -1.64 -13.60
C LEU A 188 -28.79 -1.49 -14.19
N LEU A 189 -29.81 -1.98 -13.49
CA LEU A 189 -31.20 -1.83 -13.93
C LEU A 189 -31.60 -0.35 -14.00
N LYS A 190 -31.23 0.44 -12.98
CA LYS A 190 -31.58 1.85 -12.90
C LYS A 190 -30.89 2.71 -13.97
N ARG A 191 -29.63 2.45 -14.27
CA ARG A 191 -28.81 3.28 -15.18
C ARG A 191 -28.88 2.86 -16.63
N GLU A 192 -28.93 1.55 -16.89
CA GLU A 192 -28.89 0.98 -18.24
C GLU A 192 -30.22 0.33 -18.66
N GLY A 193 -31.20 0.20 -17.76
CA GLY A 193 -32.43 -0.54 -18.03
C GLY A 193 -32.20 -2.06 -18.19
N LYS A 194 -31.00 -2.56 -17.88
CA LYS A 194 -30.63 -3.96 -18.09
C LYS A 194 -30.88 -4.78 -16.83
N ASN A 195 -31.82 -5.72 -16.93
CA ASN A 195 -32.06 -6.72 -15.89
C ASN A 195 -31.10 -7.91 -16.08
N VAL A 196 -29.96 -7.89 -15.38
CA VAL A 196 -28.91 -8.91 -15.47
C VAL A 196 -29.02 -9.86 -14.28
N SER A 197 -28.87 -11.17 -14.49
CA SER A 197 -28.88 -12.13 -13.38
C SER A 197 -27.66 -11.98 -12.47
N LEU A 198 -27.81 -12.29 -11.18
CA LEU A 198 -26.70 -12.27 -10.22
C LEU A 198 -25.55 -13.21 -10.65
N ASP A 199 -25.88 -14.36 -11.26
CA ASP A 199 -24.88 -15.30 -11.77
C ASP A 199 -24.04 -14.69 -12.91
N THR A 200 -24.66 -13.94 -13.80
CA THR A 200 -23.94 -13.24 -14.88
C THR A 200 -23.02 -12.16 -14.31
N ILE A 201 -23.50 -11.38 -13.33
CA ILE A 201 -22.67 -10.37 -12.66
C ILE A 201 -21.49 -11.05 -11.94
N ARG A 202 -21.74 -12.17 -11.27
CA ARG A 202 -20.71 -12.96 -10.59
C ARG A 202 -19.66 -13.49 -11.56
N ASP A 203 -20.06 -14.04 -12.72
CA ASP A 203 -19.14 -14.50 -13.76
C ASP A 203 -18.25 -13.35 -14.28
N VAL A 204 -18.85 -12.18 -14.54
CA VAL A 204 -18.09 -10.99 -14.95
C VAL A 204 -17.12 -10.54 -13.84
N LEU A 205 -17.52 -10.56 -12.56
CA LEU A 205 -16.63 -10.22 -11.44
C LEU A 205 -15.47 -11.22 -11.30
N ILE A 206 -15.69 -12.52 -11.56
CA ILE A 206 -14.62 -13.53 -11.61
C ILE A 206 -13.67 -13.24 -12.77
N LYS A 207 -14.19 -12.91 -13.95
CA LYS A 207 -13.36 -12.54 -15.10
C LYS A 207 -12.55 -11.25 -14.83
N LEU A 208 -13.12 -10.27 -14.13
CA LEU A 208 -12.43 -9.05 -13.73
C LEU A 208 -11.36 -9.31 -12.66
N SER A 209 -11.59 -10.19 -11.70
CA SER A 209 -10.60 -10.52 -10.66
C SER A 209 -9.38 -11.23 -11.20
N ARG A 210 -9.51 -12.00 -12.29
CA ARG A 210 -8.37 -12.60 -12.98
C ARG A 210 -7.40 -11.57 -13.58
N GLY A 211 -7.90 -10.39 -13.94
CA GLY A 211 -7.08 -9.26 -14.36
C GLY A 211 -6.60 -8.38 -13.19
N ASP A 212 -6.75 -8.85 -11.96
CA ASP A 212 -6.42 -8.15 -10.71
C ASP A 212 -7.07 -6.75 -10.58
N LEU A 213 -8.20 -6.52 -11.26
CA LEU A 213 -9.00 -5.28 -11.18
C LEU A 213 -9.89 -5.20 -9.93
N LEU A 214 -10.07 -6.34 -9.23
CA LEU A 214 -10.78 -6.48 -7.97
C LEU A 214 -10.32 -7.78 -7.28
N GLU A 215 -10.53 -7.90 -5.97
CA GLU A 215 -10.13 -9.11 -5.23
C GLU A 215 -11.25 -10.15 -5.20
N TYR A 216 -10.91 -11.42 -5.44
CA TYR A 216 -11.82 -12.54 -5.28
C TYR A 216 -11.32 -13.51 -4.21
N LEU A 217 -12.13 -13.72 -3.17
CA LEU A 217 -11.86 -14.67 -2.10
C LEU A 217 -12.65 -15.96 -2.35
N GLU A 218 -12.01 -16.90 -3.04
CA GLU A 218 -12.60 -18.18 -3.49
C GLU A 218 -13.26 -18.98 -2.36
N LEU A 219 -12.57 -19.11 -1.22
CA LEU A 219 -13.05 -19.89 -0.07
C LEU A 219 -14.36 -19.36 0.54
N GLY A 220 -14.67 -18.08 0.33
CA GLY A 220 -15.95 -17.49 0.73
C GLY A 220 -16.88 -17.15 -0.43
N GLY A 221 -16.40 -17.24 -1.68
CA GLY A 221 -17.17 -16.90 -2.86
C GLY A 221 -17.63 -15.44 -2.88
N TRP A 222 -16.82 -14.50 -2.41
CA TRP A 222 -17.15 -13.08 -2.36
C TRP A 222 -15.99 -12.19 -2.81
N PHE A 223 -16.29 -10.92 -3.07
CA PHE A 223 -15.39 -9.99 -3.74
C PHE A 223 -15.09 -8.76 -2.87
N ARG A 224 -13.91 -8.16 -3.06
CA ARG A 224 -13.56 -6.83 -2.52
C ARG A 224 -13.08 -5.93 -3.65
N ARG A 225 -13.08 -4.63 -3.36
CA ARG A 225 -12.40 -3.63 -4.19
C ARG A 225 -10.90 -3.90 -4.24
N VAL A 226 -10.25 -3.39 -5.29
CA VAL A 226 -8.80 -3.40 -5.40
C VAL A 226 -8.16 -2.61 -4.24
N LYS A 227 -7.05 -3.14 -3.71
CA LYS A 227 -6.29 -2.51 -2.61
C LYS A 227 -5.44 -1.32 -3.06
N ASP A 228 -5.04 -1.29 -4.33
CA ASP A 228 -4.25 -0.20 -4.89
C ASP A 228 -5.07 1.11 -4.86
N PRO A 229 -4.62 2.13 -4.10
CA PRO A 229 -5.39 3.36 -3.92
C PRO A 229 -5.49 4.20 -5.20
N ILE A 230 -4.46 4.16 -6.05
CA ILE A 230 -4.44 4.91 -7.31
C ILE A 230 -5.30 4.20 -8.34
N LEU A 231 -5.20 2.87 -8.46
CA LEU A 231 -6.06 2.11 -9.36
C LEU A 231 -7.53 2.26 -8.96
N LEU A 232 -7.86 2.20 -7.66
CA LEU A 232 -9.22 2.40 -7.19
C LEU A 232 -9.75 3.80 -7.55
N GLU A 233 -8.97 4.86 -7.29
CA GLU A 233 -9.37 6.22 -7.64
C GLU A 233 -9.48 6.38 -9.17
N PHE A 234 -8.53 5.82 -9.92
CA PHE A 234 -8.57 5.76 -11.38
C PHE A 234 -9.86 5.11 -11.86
N LEU A 235 -10.27 3.93 -11.37
CA LEU A 235 -11.49 3.25 -11.81
C LEU A 235 -12.75 4.09 -11.56
N LYS A 236 -12.78 4.86 -10.46
CA LYS A 236 -13.86 5.82 -10.19
C LYS A 236 -13.86 6.96 -11.21
N VAL A 237 -12.70 7.52 -11.55
CA VAL A 237 -12.57 8.61 -12.52
C VAL A 237 -12.86 8.15 -13.94
N TRP A 238 -12.26 7.04 -14.33
CA TRP A 238 -12.46 6.33 -15.58
C TRP A 238 -13.94 6.02 -15.81
N GLY A 239 -14.63 5.47 -14.81
CA GLY A 239 -16.06 5.19 -14.92
C GLY A 239 -16.90 6.44 -15.20
N ARG A 240 -16.57 7.57 -14.58
CA ARG A 240 -17.27 8.83 -14.87
C ARG A 240 -17.05 9.31 -16.31
N ILE A 241 -15.84 9.14 -16.86
CA ILE A 241 -15.48 9.63 -18.19
C ILE A 241 -15.93 8.65 -19.27
N GLU A 242 -15.52 7.39 -19.18
CA GLU A 242 -15.68 6.36 -20.21
C GLU A 242 -17.00 5.59 -20.13
N VAL A 243 -17.66 5.59 -18.97
CA VAL A 243 -18.91 4.83 -18.74
C VAL A 243 -20.11 5.77 -18.65
N GLU A 244 -20.03 6.83 -17.84
CA GLU A 244 -21.10 7.84 -17.74
C GLU A 244 -21.02 8.94 -18.82
N GLY A 245 -19.90 9.04 -19.56
CA GLY A 245 -19.74 10.03 -20.61
C GLY A 245 -19.52 11.47 -20.11
N HIS A 246 -19.10 11.66 -18.85
CA HIS A 246 -18.82 12.99 -18.31
C HIS A 246 -17.58 13.61 -18.96
N ASN A 247 -17.61 14.93 -19.15
CA ASN A 247 -16.47 15.67 -19.66
C ASN A 247 -15.25 15.59 -18.70
N ALA A 248 -14.10 15.16 -19.21
CA ALA A 248 -12.88 14.96 -18.43
C ALA A 248 -12.42 16.21 -17.67
N ASN A 249 -12.50 17.41 -18.27
CA ASN A 249 -12.10 18.66 -17.61
C ASN A 249 -13.00 18.97 -16.41
N LYS A 250 -14.30 18.69 -16.51
CA LYS A 250 -15.24 18.86 -15.40
C LYS A 250 -14.91 17.90 -14.27
N VAL A 251 -14.69 16.61 -14.59
CA VAL A 251 -14.32 15.58 -13.61
C VAL A 251 -13.00 15.95 -12.90
N GLN A 252 -11.99 16.40 -13.65
CA GLN A 252 -10.71 16.86 -13.10
C GLN A 252 -10.89 18.01 -12.10
N ASN A 253 -11.65 19.06 -12.48
CA ASN A 253 -11.88 20.21 -11.61
C ASN A 253 -12.59 19.82 -10.29
N GLU A 254 -13.54 18.89 -10.36
CA GLU A 254 -14.22 18.38 -9.17
C GLU A 254 -13.27 17.60 -8.24
N ILE A 255 -12.36 16.80 -8.79
CA ILE A 255 -11.35 16.06 -8.01
C ILE A 255 -10.41 17.05 -7.30
N VAL A 256 -9.91 18.06 -8.03
CA VAL A 256 -9.05 19.11 -7.45
C VAL A 256 -9.78 19.83 -6.31
N THR A 257 -11.06 20.14 -6.49
CA THR A 257 -11.89 20.82 -5.48
C THR A 257 -12.08 19.94 -4.25
N ARG A 258 -12.44 18.66 -4.45
CA ARG A 258 -12.61 17.67 -3.38
C ARG A 258 -11.34 17.54 -2.55
N TYR A 259 -10.19 17.39 -3.20
CA TYR A 259 -8.92 17.27 -2.50
C TYR A 259 -8.46 18.56 -1.81
N SER A 260 -8.83 19.73 -2.33
CA SER A 260 -8.54 21.01 -1.68
C SER A 260 -9.34 21.21 -0.39
N ALA A 261 -10.55 20.65 -0.30
CA ALA A 261 -11.34 20.66 0.93
C ALA A 261 -10.78 19.71 2.00
N SER A 262 -10.04 18.68 1.60
CA SER A 262 -9.43 17.68 2.50
C SER A 262 -8.07 18.09 3.08
N SER A 263 -7.55 19.30 2.80
CA SER A 263 -6.23 19.76 3.27
C SER A 263 -6.17 20.07 4.78
N ARG A 264 -6.18 19.02 5.60
CA ARG A 264 -5.41 18.95 6.84
C ARG A 264 -4.52 17.72 6.59
N ARG A 265 -3.18 17.78 6.70
CA ARG A 265 -2.49 17.21 7.87
C ARG A 265 -0.95 17.18 7.71
N ILE A 266 -0.29 18.32 7.47
CA ILE A 266 1.20 18.40 7.52
C ILE A 266 1.78 17.87 8.84
N ARG A 267 1.08 18.08 9.96
CA ARG A 267 1.48 17.54 11.28
C ARG A 267 1.45 16.00 11.33
N GLU A 268 0.55 15.35 10.62
CA GLU A 268 0.50 13.89 10.60
C GLU A 268 1.61 13.31 9.74
N TYR A 269 2.09 14.04 8.73
CA TYR A 269 3.24 13.57 7.94
C TYR A 269 4.57 13.62 8.68
N LYS A 270 4.76 14.57 9.61
CA LYS A 270 5.91 14.51 10.53
C LYS A 270 5.84 13.25 11.41
N GLY A 271 4.66 12.94 11.94
CA GLY A 271 4.42 11.69 12.69
C GLY A 271 4.71 10.46 11.85
N TYR A 272 4.08 10.37 10.67
CA TYR A 272 4.23 9.28 9.70
C TYR A 272 5.67 9.09 9.23
N LEU A 273 6.43 10.18 9.04
CA LEU A 273 7.84 10.07 8.67
C LEU A 273 8.64 9.36 9.78
N ALA A 274 8.44 9.72 11.04
CA ALA A 274 9.06 8.99 12.14
C ALA A 274 8.60 7.53 12.19
N GLU A 275 7.33 7.24 11.96
CA GLU A 275 6.83 5.85 11.87
C GLU A 275 7.59 5.07 10.78
N VAL A 276 7.72 5.64 9.59
CA VAL A 276 8.43 5.03 8.46
C VAL A 276 9.89 4.75 8.81
N HIS A 277 10.55 5.64 9.55
CA HIS A 277 11.92 5.43 10.03
C HIS A 277 12.01 4.39 11.15
N MET A 278 11.05 4.34 12.07
CA MET A 278 10.98 3.29 13.10
C MET A 278 10.89 1.90 12.45
N SER A 279 10.04 1.77 11.45
CA SER A 279 9.88 0.52 10.71
C SER A 279 11.17 0.08 10.00
N GLN A 280 11.91 1.01 9.41
CA GLN A 280 13.20 0.69 8.80
C GLN A 280 14.25 0.28 9.81
N ILE A 281 14.25 0.91 10.99
CA ILE A 281 15.18 0.54 12.07
C ILE A 281 14.93 -0.92 12.44
N LEU A 282 13.67 -1.31 12.66
CA LEU A 282 13.32 -2.70 12.97
C LEU A 282 13.76 -3.65 11.86
N LEU A 283 13.47 -3.34 10.58
CA LEU A 283 13.85 -4.18 9.45
C LEU A 283 15.37 -4.25 9.23
N SER A 284 16.09 -3.14 9.37
CA SER A 284 17.54 -3.06 9.10
C SER A 284 18.39 -3.57 10.27
N ALA A 285 17.78 -3.71 11.45
CA ALA A 285 18.41 -4.22 12.64
C ALA A 285 18.16 -5.72 12.88
N GLN A 286 17.44 -6.41 11.99
CA GLN A 286 17.23 -7.86 12.06
C GLN A 286 18.57 -8.61 12.25
N SER A 287 18.56 -9.60 13.16
CA SER A 287 19.74 -10.37 13.58
C SER A 287 20.88 -9.54 14.21
N LYS A 288 20.65 -8.29 14.61
CA LYS A 288 21.65 -7.46 15.29
C LYS A 288 21.32 -7.26 16.77
N THR A 289 22.37 -7.10 17.56
CA THR A 289 22.29 -6.56 18.92
C THR A 289 22.59 -5.07 18.86
N LEU A 290 21.62 -4.24 19.23
CA LEU A 290 21.74 -2.79 19.24
C LEU A 290 22.09 -2.31 20.64
N SER A 291 22.94 -1.29 20.72
CA SER A 291 23.31 -0.74 22.03
C SER A 291 22.10 -0.12 22.74
N GLY A 292 21.95 -0.41 24.04
CA GLY A 292 20.86 0.10 24.87
C GLY A 292 20.75 1.63 24.87
N LYS A 293 21.87 2.33 24.62
CA LYS A 293 21.94 3.79 24.50
C LYS A 293 20.94 4.36 23.47
N PHE A 294 20.67 3.64 22.38
CA PHE A 294 19.75 4.11 21.34
C PHE A 294 18.30 4.14 21.82
N PHE A 295 17.99 3.37 22.86
CA PHE A 295 16.66 3.15 23.42
C PHE A 295 16.50 3.72 24.84
N ASN A 296 17.52 4.46 25.32
CA ASN A 296 17.64 4.89 26.71
C ASN A 296 17.39 3.72 27.70
N TYR A 297 18.01 2.58 27.40
CA TYR A 297 17.91 1.35 28.17
C TYR A 297 19.32 0.92 28.64
N PRO A 298 19.47 0.35 29.85
CA PRO A 298 20.78 0.02 30.39
C PRO A 298 21.47 -1.14 29.65
N ASP A 299 20.68 -2.08 29.15
CA ASP A 299 21.18 -3.29 28.48
C ASP A 299 21.08 -3.17 26.96
N ASP A 300 21.96 -3.89 26.26
CA ASP A 300 21.87 -4.01 24.82
C ASP A 300 20.60 -4.78 24.41
N VAL A 301 19.96 -4.33 23.33
CA VAL A 301 18.69 -4.83 22.86
C VAL A 301 18.94 -5.77 21.68
N LYS A 302 18.64 -7.06 21.86
CA LYS A 302 18.68 -8.04 20.78
C LYS A 302 17.43 -7.87 19.91
N ILE A 303 17.62 -7.61 18.61
CA ILE A 303 16.53 -7.55 17.64
C ILE A 303 16.31 -8.96 17.07
N PRO A 304 15.04 -9.37 16.85
CA PRO A 304 14.74 -10.68 16.27
C PRO A 304 15.43 -10.93 14.93
N ASP A 305 15.64 -12.20 14.61
CA ASP A 305 16.27 -12.60 13.35
C ASP A 305 15.42 -12.25 12.13
N MET A 306 14.10 -12.35 12.26
CA MET A 306 13.18 -12.03 11.17
C MET A 306 11.83 -11.56 11.72
N PHE A 307 11.33 -10.45 11.18
CA PHE A 307 9.96 -10.00 11.37
C PHE A 307 9.09 -10.63 10.27
N PHE A 308 8.06 -11.40 10.66
CA PHE A 308 7.10 -12.00 9.73
C PHE A 308 6.16 -10.96 9.14
N PHE A 309 5.80 -9.94 9.92
CA PHE A 309 5.05 -8.80 9.41
C PHE A 309 5.42 -7.52 10.13
N LEU A 310 5.19 -6.42 9.44
CA LEU A 310 5.24 -5.07 9.97
C LEU A 310 4.07 -4.28 9.40
N ARG A 311 3.26 -3.69 10.28
CA ARG A 311 2.04 -2.95 9.93
C ARG A 311 2.09 -1.56 10.52
N HIS A 312 1.76 -0.57 9.71
CA HIS A 312 1.55 0.81 10.16
C HIS A 312 0.08 1.02 10.54
N ARG A 313 -0.17 1.93 11.50
CA ARG A 313 -1.52 2.34 11.92
C ARG A 313 -2.43 1.13 12.22
N TYR A 314 -1.87 0.14 12.89
CA TYR A 314 -2.57 -1.09 13.23
C TYR A 314 -3.62 -0.80 14.30
N ARG A 315 -4.84 -1.33 14.12
CA ARG A 315 -5.91 -1.24 15.10
C ARG A 315 -6.22 -2.66 15.58
N PRO A 316 -5.92 -2.99 16.85
CA PRO A 316 -6.27 -4.28 17.43
C PRO A 316 -7.80 -4.48 17.43
N GLU A 317 -8.24 -5.73 17.35
CA GLU A 317 -9.67 -6.08 17.27
C GLU A 317 -10.36 -5.95 18.63
N SER A 318 -9.68 -6.35 19.72
CA SER A 318 -10.19 -6.21 21.09
C SER A 318 -10.01 -4.80 21.67
N GLY A 319 -9.20 -3.96 21.03
CA GLY A 319 -8.99 -2.58 21.42
C GLY A 319 -10.15 -1.71 20.95
N LYS A 320 -10.70 -0.86 21.82
CA LYS A 320 -11.72 0.16 21.47
C LYS A 320 -11.20 1.23 20.47
N GLY A 321 -10.74 0.82 19.28
CA GLY A 321 -10.25 1.69 18.21
C GLY A 321 -8.92 2.40 18.50
N ARG A 322 -8.06 1.89 19.39
CA ARG A 322 -6.76 2.52 19.67
C ARG A 322 -5.72 2.13 18.62
N GLU A 323 -5.23 3.12 17.90
CA GLU A 323 -4.28 2.94 16.81
C GLU A 323 -2.84 2.82 17.34
N ILE A 324 -2.14 1.78 16.88
CA ILE A 324 -0.72 1.54 17.10
C ILE A 324 0.02 2.02 15.85
N ASP A 325 0.95 2.95 16.02
CA ASP A 325 1.60 3.62 14.89
C ASP A 325 2.42 2.61 14.06
N VAL A 326 3.20 1.74 14.72
CA VAL A 326 3.91 0.62 14.08
C VAL A 326 3.78 -0.63 14.96
N LEU A 327 3.36 -1.75 14.36
CA LEU A 327 3.35 -3.08 14.97
C LEU A 327 4.22 -4.01 14.13
N ALA A 328 5.21 -4.66 14.75
CA ALA A 328 6.03 -5.68 14.08
C ALA A 328 6.04 -6.97 14.89
N ALA A 329 5.97 -8.12 14.23
CA ALA A 329 5.94 -9.42 14.89
C ALA A 329 6.98 -10.37 14.32
N ALA A 330 7.64 -11.11 15.20
CA ALA A 330 8.71 -12.06 14.93
C ALA A 330 8.47 -13.37 15.71
N GLY A 331 7.29 -13.96 15.52
CA GLY A 331 6.88 -15.20 16.19
C GLY A 331 6.50 -14.90 17.65
N PRO A 332 7.24 -15.41 18.65
CA PRO A 332 6.93 -15.16 20.06
C PRO A 332 7.15 -13.71 20.49
N GLU A 333 7.83 -12.89 19.68
CA GLU A 333 8.17 -11.51 19.99
C GLU A 333 7.34 -10.51 19.16
N VAL A 334 6.76 -9.52 19.83
CA VAL A 334 6.01 -8.43 19.18
C VAL A 334 6.51 -7.07 19.65
N TRP A 335 6.65 -6.15 18.72
CA TRP A 335 7.07 -4.77 18.95
C TRP A 335 5.90 -3.83 18.73
N VAL A 336 5.49 -3.15 19.80
CA VAL A 336 4.48 -2.09 19.81
C VAL A 336 5.21 -0.75 19.82
N CYS A 337 5.05 0.02 18.75
CA CYS A 337 5.80 1.25 18.55
C CYS A 337 4.87 2.46 18.40
N GLN A 338 5.29 3.57 19.00
CA GLN A 338 4.57 4.85 18.96
C GLN A 338 5.54 5.97 18.54
N SER A 339 5.06 6.87 17.67
CA SER A 339 5.77 8.05 17.20
C SER A 339 5.10 9.31 17.72
N LYS A 340 5.88 10.17 18.39
CA LYS A 340 5.42 11.48 18.88
C LYS A 340 6.38 12.57 18.44
N TRP A 341 6.15 13.06 17.22
CA TRP A 341 6.87 14.21 16.66
C TRP A 341 6.32 15.53 17.19
N VAL A 342 6.73 15.88 18.41
CA VAL A 342 6.28 17.09 19.11
C VAL A 342 7.49 17.96 19.42
N THR A 343 7.51 19.17 18.85
CA THR A 343 8.56 20.18 19.03
C THR A 343 8.13 21.25 20.03
N GLY A 344 9.06 21.74 20.84
CA GLY A 344 8.85 22.75 21.87
C GLY A 344 8.28 22.21 23.19
N ARG A 345 8.03 20.90 23.31
CA ARG A 345 7.55 20.29 24.57
C ARG A 345 7.91 18.81 24.68
N LYS A 346 8.22 18.38 25.90
CA LYS A 346 8.50 16.98 26.25
C LYS A 346 7.21 16.16 26.44
N ILE A 347 7.28 14.87 26.16
CA ILE A 347 6.14 13.94 26.31
C ILE A 347 5.98 13.54 27.79
N GLY A 348 4.73 13.55 28.26
CA GLY A 348 4.36 13.17 29.63
C GLY A 348 3.88 11.72 29.76
N ILE A 349 3.59 11.31 31.00
CA ILE A 349 3.24 9.92 31.36
C ILE A 349 1.99 9.39 30.64
N ALA A 350 1.05 10.25 30.25
CA ALA A 350 -0.20 9.82 29.63
C ALA A 350 0.02 8.95 28.38
N VAL A 351 0.99 9.30 27.53
CA VAL A 351 1.32 8.54 26.32
C VAL A 351 1.87 7.16 26.66
N LEU A 352 2.73 7.05 27.69
CA LEU A 352 3.29 5.77 28.12
C LEU A 352 2.22 4.84 28.71
N LYS A 353 1.26 5.39 29.46
CA LYS A 353 0.12 4.63 29.97
C LYS A 353 -0.76 4.10 28.84
N GLU A 354 -1.00 4.91 27.82
CA GLU A 354 -1.75 4.48 26.64
C GLU A 354 -1.03 3.35 25.91
N MET A 355 0.29 3.45 25.77
CA MET A 355 1.13 2.44 25.14
C MET A 355 1.13 1.10 25.88
N ILE A 356 1.14 1.11 27.22
CA ILE A 356 0.96 -0.12 28.01
C ILE A 356 -0.39 -0.76 27.70
N LEU A 357 -1.47 0.04 27.65
CA LEU A 357 -2.79 -0.49 27.34
C LEU A 357 -2.83 -1.10 25.93
N GLN A 358 -2.14 -0.50 24.94
CA GLN A 358 -2.00 -1.07 23.60
C GLN A 358 -1.23 -2.40 23.62
N ALA A 359 -0.14 -2.47 24.39
CA ALA A 359 0.63 -3.70 24.56
C ALA A 359 -0.22 -4.83 25.18
N GLU A 360 -1.05 -4.52 26.18
CA GLU A 360 -1.96 -5.51 26.77
C GLU A 360 -3.05 -5.96 25.79
N THR A 361 -3.58 -5.07 24.95
CA THR A 361 -4.51 -5.44 23.87
C THR A 361 -3.84 -6.35 22.83
N VAL A 362 -2.61 -6.04 22.45
CA VAL A 362 -1.83 -6.89 21.52
C VAL A 362 -1.54 -8.26 22.14
N LYS A 363 -1.29 -8.33 23.46
CA LYS A 363 -1.16 -9.62 24.14
C LYS A 363 -2.42 -10.46 24.05
N GLN A 364 -3.59 -9.84 24.19
CA GLN A 364 -4.87 -10.54 24.09
C GLN A 364 -5.15 -11.02 22.66
N ASP A 365 -4.83 -10.21 21.65
CA ASP A 365 -5.15 -10.53 20.25
C ASP A 365 -4.17 -11.52 19.61
N LEU A 366 -2.89 -11.45 19.96
CA LEU A 366 -1.82 -12.21 19.29
C LEU A 366 -1.13 -13.25 20.17
N ASP A 367 -1.37 -13.25 21.48
CA ASP A 367 -0.75 -14.14 22.47
C ASP A 367 0.79 -14.34 22.31
N PRO A 368 1.59 -13.25 22.22
CA PRO A 368 3.03 -13.35 22.12
C PRO A 368 3.67 -13.63 23.49
N GLU A 369 4.78 -14.35 23.51
CA GLU A 369 5.56 -14.58 24.73
C GLU A 369 6.19 -13.28 25.26
N THR A 370 6.62 -12.39 24.36
CA THR A 370 7.27 -11.13 24.71
C THR A 370 6.71 -9.96 23.91
N VAL A 371 6.42 -8.85 24.60
CA VAL A 371 6.04 -7.58 23.98
C VAL A 371 7.03 -6.48 24.34
N TYR A 372 7.69 -5.93 23.32
CA TYR A 372 8.54 -4.75 23.44
C TYR A 372 7.73 -3.50 23.13
N MET A 373 7.95 -2.45 23.93
CA MET A 373 7.35 -1.14 23.73
C MET A 373 8.45 -0.14 23.40
N TRP A 374 8.37 0.51 22.22
CA TRP A 374 9.32 1.55 21.84
C TRP A 374 8.66 2.86 21.39
N LEU A 375 9.00 3.95 22.08
CA LEU A 375 8.48 5.30 21.84
C LEU A 375 9.55 6.21 21.21
N PHE A 376 9.30 6.71 20.01
CA PHE A 376 10.01 7.87 19.51
C PHE A 376 9.37 9.17 20.04
N ALA A 377 10.13 9.97 20.78
CA ALA A 377 9.67 11.24 21.35
C ALA A 377 10.64 12.36 20.96
N HIS A 378 10.29 13.16 19.95
CA HIS A 378 11.23 14.10 19.29
C HIS A 378 12.09 14.94 20.28
N ASP A 379 11.45 15.67 21.20
CA ASP A 379 12.12 16.49 22.23
C ASP A 379 12.40 15.73 23.55
N GLY A 380 12.08 14.43 23.57
CA GLY A 380 12.25 13.53 24.72
C GLY A 380 11.09 13.54 25.72
N LEU A 381 11.33 12.89 26.85
CA LEU A 381 10.35 12.67 27.92
C LEU A 381 10.55 13.64 29.09
N THR A 382 9.47 13.96 29.82
CA THR A 382 9.59 14.64 31.12
C THR A 382 10.26 13.72 32.15
N LYS A 383 10.89 14.27 33.20
CA LYS A 383 11.58 13.45 34.23
C LYS A 383 10.68 12.37 34.84
N GLN A 384 9.42 12.71 35.11
CA GLN A 384 8.44 11.76 35.62
C GLN A 384 8.11 10.65 34.60
N ALA A 385 8.06 10.99 33.31
CA ALA A 385 7.85 10.02 32.25
C ALA A 385 9.08 9.12 32.01
N GLN A 386 10.31 9.63 32.18
CA GLN A 386 11.53 8.82 32.13
C GLN A 386 11.52 7.73 33.21
N ALA A 387 11.31 8.13 34.48
CA ALA A 387 11.21 7.17 35.58
C ALA A 387 10.07 6.16 35.39
N PHE A 388 8.95 6.58 34.79
CA PHE A 388 7.85 5.68 34.45
C PHE A 388 8.23 4.69 33.35
N ALA A 389 8.91 5.15 32.29
CA ALA A 389 9.37 4.31 31.19
C ALA A 389 10.35 3.24 31.69
N GLU A 390 11.33 3.62 32.52
CA GLU A 390 12.30 2.72 33.14
C GLU A 390 11.61 1.64 33.99
N LYS A 391 10.70 2.05 34.88
CA LYS A 391 9.93 1.13 35.75
C LYS A 391 9.14 0.09 34.95
N HIS A 392 8.61 0.48 33.79
CA HIS A 392 7.76 -0.37 32.95
C HIS A 392 8.51 -0.98 31.75
N ARG A 393 9.85 -0.85 31.70
CA ARG A 393 10.71 -1.34 30.61
C ARG A 393 10.25 -0.87 29.22
N ILE A 394 9.84 0.39 29.11
CA ILE A 394 9.47 1.02 27.84
C ILE A 394 10.72 1.67 27.26
N PHE A 395 11.14 1.23 26.08
CA PHE A 395 12.21 1.85 25.31
C PHE A 395 11.79 3.23 24.81
N TRP A 396 12.71 4.18 24.78
CA TRP A 396 12.44 5.48 24.17
C TRP A 396 13.68 6.13 23.55
N SER A 397 13.47 6.91 22.50
CA SER A 397 14.54 7.64 21.81
C SER A 397 14.08 9.08 21.57
N LYS A 398 14.93 10.08 21.88
CA LYS A 398 14.72 11.44 21.35
C LYS A 398 15.40 11.56 19.99
N ARG A 399 15.22 12.70 19.34
CA ARG A 399 15.74 12.96 17.99
C ARG A 399 17.21 12.57 17.83
N GLN A 400 18.04 12.89 18.81
CA GLN A 400 19.47 12.61 18.79
C GLN A 400 19.77 11.10 18.74
N GLU A 401 19.30 10.29 19.70
CA GLU A 401 19.59 8.85 19.69
C GLU A 401 18.96 8.15 18.48
N PHE A 402 17.81 8.65 18.02
CA PHE A 402 17.14 8.13 16.85
C PHE A 402 17.95 8.35 15.56
N ASP A 403 18.50 9.56 15.38
CA ASP A 403 19.37 9.88 14.24
C ASP A 403 20.70 9.12 14.31
N GLU A 404 21.28 8.97 15.50
CA GLU A 404 22.47 8.14 15.71
C GLU A 404 22.21 6.67 15.37
N LEU A 405 21.03 6.14 15.74
CA LEU A 405 20.62 4.78 15.39
C LEU A 405 20.42 4.61 13.88
N LEU A 406 19.79 5.60 13.21
CA LEU A 406 19.64 5.60 11.76
C LEU A 406 21.01 5.56 11.07
N GLU A 407 21.95 6.40 11.48
CA GLU A 407 23.31 6.41 10.91
C GLU A 407 24.05 5.10 11.17
N HIS A 408 23.94 4.55 12.37
CA HIS A 408 24.54 3.26 12.72
C HIS A 408 24.06 2.13 11.80
N LEU A 409 22.79 2.19 11.36
CA LEU A 409 22.19 1.21 10.45
C LEU A 409 22.40 1.56 8.96
N GLY A 410 23.14 2.61 8.62
CA GLY A 410 23.34 3.07 7.25
C GLY A 410 22.09 3.70 6.62
N LEU A 411 21.11 4.09 7.44
CA LEU A 411 19.89 4.78 7.04
C LEU A 411 20.12 6.29 7.07
N ARG A 412 19.29 7.05 6.31
CA ARG A 412 19.35 8.51 6.41
C ARG A 412 18.73 8.97 7.72
N LYS A 413 19.35 9.98 8.33
CA LYS A 413 18.76 10.78 9.41
C LYS A 413 17.37 11.30 9.04
N LEU A 414 16.60 11.59 10.07
CA LEU A 414 15.39 12.36 9.90
C LEU A 414 15.72 13.75 9.30
N PRO A 415 14.81 14.37 8.54
CA PRO A 415 15.02 15.71 8.01
C PRO A 415 14.85 16.80 9.08
N ASP A 416 15.45 17.95 8.84
CA ASP A 416 15.33 19.14 9.70
C ASP A 416 14.05 19.91 9.32
N LEU A 417 12.98 19.77 10.11
CA LEU A 417 11.61 20.19 9.75
C LEU A 417 10.93 21.16 10.70
#